data_AF-A0A7W8HDF0-F1
#
_entry.id   AF-A0A7W8HDF0-F1
#
_cell.length_a   1.000
_cell.length_b   1.000
_cell.length_c   1.000
_cell.angle_alpha   90.00
_cell.angle_beta   90.00
_cell.angle_gamma   90.00
#
_symmetry.space_group_name_H-M   'P 1'
#
loop_
_entity.id
_entity.type
_entity.pdbx_description
1 polymer ?
#
loop_
_entity_poly.entity_id
_entity_poly.type
_entity_poly.pdbx_seq_one_letter_code
_entity_poly.pdbx_strand_id
1 'polypeptide(L)'
;MSDAFRFETFVDVHSNIFEEYLSSVIGKLPKDNEDYRAVCDKIQAIYEQYPRVLAVFDTEKASDLTKEECQALIEVLELKNELTDMEMQTVYFRGCYDGVGYLKKAGIL
;
A
#
# COMPACT_ATOMS: atom_id res chain seq x y z
N MET A 1 34.06 -16.15 25.03
CA MET A 1 32.61 -16.39 24.95
C MET A 1 32.09 -15.45 23.89
N SER A 2 31.69 -15.97 22.73
CA SER A 2 31.06 -15.17 21.68
C SER A 2 29.79 -14.56 22.25
N ASP A 3 29.60 -13.24 22.14
CA ASP A 3 28.28 -12.65 22.29
C ASP A 3 27.34 -13.43 21.36
N ALA A 4 26.44 -14.20 21.94
CA ALA A 4 25.47 -14.96 21.17
C ALA A 4 24.65 -13.95 20.39
N PHE A 5 24.75 -13.98 19.06
CA PHE A 5 23.98 -13.11 18.19
C PHE A 5 22.50 -13.24 18.58
N ARG A 6 21.96 -12.19 19.19
CA ARG A 6 20.59 -12.18 19.67
C ARG A 6 19.70 -11.82 18.49
N PHE A 7 18.94 -12.80 18.02
CA PHE A 7 18.06 -12.63 16.88
C PHE A 7 16.84 -11.81 17.30
N GLU A 8 16.94 -10.49 17.17
CA GLU A 8 15.81 -9.57 17.30
C GLU A 8 15.32 -9.20 15.91
N THR A 9 14.02 -9.40 15.64
CA THR A 9 13.43 -9.02 14.37
C THR A 9 13.26 -7.50 14.30
N PHE A 10 13.13 -6.95 13.09
CA PHE A 10 12.80 -5.54 12.92
C PHE A 10 11.52 -5.17 13.69
N VAL A 11 10.52 -6.05 13.73
CA VAL A 11 9.28 -5.82 14.48
C VAL A 11 9.54 -5.78 15.99
N ASP A 12 10.43 -6.61 16.52
CA ASP A 12 10.76 -6.62 17.96
C ASP A 12 11.43 -5.30 18.39
N VAL A 13 12.27 -4.72 17.54
CA VAL A 13 13.04 -3.50 17.85
C VAL A 13 12.30 -2.21 17.47
N HIS A 14 11.48 -2.26 16.42
CA HIS A 14 10.93 -1.09 15.76
C HIS A 14 9.40 -1.16 15.56
N SER A 15 8.69 -1.97 16.37
CA SER A 15 7.22 -2.08 16.34
C SER A 15 6.50 -0.73 16.32
N ASN A 16 7.00 0.26 17.06
CA ASN A 16 6.42 1.60 17.14
C ASN A 16 6.57 2.45 15.87
N ILE A 17 7.47 2.07 14.95
CA ILE A 17 7.69 2.77 13.66
C ILE A 17 7.40 1.88 12.45
N PHE A 18 6.95 0.64 12.66
CA PHE A 18 6.78 -0.33 11.59
C PHE A 18 5.78 0.14 10.53
N GLU A 19 4.63 0.68 10.97
CA GLU A 19 3.62 1.23 10.06
C GLU A 19 4.14 2.45 9.29
N GLU A 20 4.90 3.33 9.94
CA GLU A 20 5.52 4.49 9.31
C GLU A 20 6.56 4.05 8.26
N TYR A 21 7.36 3.03 8.59
CA TYR A 21 8.32 2.45 7.68
C TYR A 21 7.64 1.88 6.42
N LEU A 22 6.59 1.07 6.59
CA LEU A 22 5.82 0.53 5.46
C LEU A 22 5.17 1.66 4.64
N SER A 23 4.62 2.67 5.31
CA SER A 23 4.03 3.84 4.65
C SER A 23 5.07 4.59 3.81
N SER A 24 6.32 4.69 4.28
CA SER A 24 7.42 5.32 3.53
C SER A 24 7.83 4.53 2.28
N VAL A 25 7.62 3.20 2.29
CA VAL A 25 7.90 2.30 1.17
C VAL A 25 6.78 2.44 0.13
N ILE A 26 5.52 2.35 0.58
CA ILE A 26 4.33 2.51 -0.26
C ILE A 26 4.27 3.92 -0.86
N GLY A 27 4.56 4.97 -0.08
CA GLY A 27 4.51 6.36 -0.53
C GLY A 27 5.47 6.71 -1.67
N LYS A 28 6.41 5.83 -2.02
CA LYS A 28 7.28 5.98 -3.19
C LYS A 28 6.65 5.45 -4.48
N LEU A 29 5.65 4.57 -4.39
CA LEU A 29 5.01 3.95 -5.55
C LEU A 29 4.44 4.95 -6.57
N PRO A 30 3.74 6.04 -6.18
CA PRO A 30 3.25 7.03 -7.15
C PRO A 30 4.35 7.64 -8.03
N LYS A 31 5.58 7.71 -7.49
CA LYS A 31 6.74 8.27 -8.18
C LYS A 31 7.47 7.21 -9.00
N ASP A 32 7.70 6.04 -8.40
CA ASP A 32 8.64 5.04 -8.89
C ASP A 32 7.98 3.94 -9.74
N ASN A 33 6.64 3.84 -9.72
CA ASN A 33 5.88 2.84 -10.47
C ASN A 33 4.84 3.52 -11.39
N GLU A 34 5.05 3.39 -12.71
CA GLU A 34 4.17 4.00 -13.72
C GLU A 34 2.78 3.37 -13.76
N ASP A 35 2.67 2.05 -13.57
CA ASP A 35 1.40 1.34 -13.57
C ASP A 35 0.55 1.76 -12.35
N TYR A 36 1.19 1.84 -11.17
CA TYR A 36 0.55 2.33 -9.96
C TYR A 36 0.00 3.75 -10.17
N ARG A 37 0.80 4.64 -10.75
CA ARG A 37 0.37 6.01 -11.07
C ARG A 37 -0.79 6.02 -12.06
N ALA A 38 -0.75 5.19 -13.09
CA ALA A 38 -1.83 5.10 -14.07
C ALA A 38 -3.16 4.65 -13.44
N VAL A 39 -3.12 3.73 -12.48
CA VAL A 39 -4.32 3.33 -11.71
C VAL A 39 -4.83 4.47 -10.84
N CYS A 40 -3.96 5.20 -10.15
CA CYS A 40 -4.35 6.41 -9.40
C CYS A 40 -5.01 7.46 -10.30
N ASP A 41 -4.44 7.74 -11.47
CA ASP A 41 -4.96 8.72 -12.43
C ASP A 41 -6.35 8.31 -12.94
N LYS A 42 -6.58 7.02 -13.19
CA LYS A 42 -7.91 6.50 -13.57
C LYS A 42 -8.94 6.71 -12.46
N ILE A 43 -8.59 6.38 -11.22
CA ILE A 43 -9.47 6.60 -10.05
C ILE A 43 -9.83 8.09 -9.95
N GLN A 44 -8.83 8.97 -10.09
CA GLN A 44 -9.03 10.42 -10.02
C GLN A 44 -9.96 10.92 -11.14
N ALA A 45 -9.79 10.43 -12.38
CA ALA A 45 -10.67 10.76 -13.49
C ALA A 45 -12.12 10.34 -13.23
N ILE A 46 -12.34 9.16 -12.63
CA ILE A 46 -13.68 8.69 -12.25
C ILE A 46 -14.29 9.61 -11.19
N TYR A 47 -13.52 10.04 -10.18
CA TYR A 47 -14.03 10.98 -9.17
C TYR A 47 -14.36 12.36 -9.72
N GLU A 48 -13.58 12.86 -10.69
CA GLU A 48 -13.87 14.12 -11.37
C GLU A 48 -15.16 14.02 -12.20
N GLN A 49 -15.37 12.88 -12.85
CA GLN A 49 -16.59 12.63 -13.63
C GLN A 49 -17.81 12.37 -12.75
N TYR A 50 -17.65 11.68 -11.61
CA TYR A 50 -18.71 11.30 -10.68
C TYR A 50 -18.38 11.70 -9.24
N PRO A 51 -18.47 13.00 -8.87
CA PRO A 51 -18.09 13.46 -7.53
C PRO A 51 -18.86 12.79 -6.38
N ARG A 52 -20.08 12.32 -6.64
CA ARG A 52 -20.89 11.56 -5.67
C ARG A 52 -20.27 10.20 -5.33
N VAL A 53 -19.54 9.58 -6.25
CA VAL A 53 -18.82 8.32 -6.00
C VAL A 53 -17.70 8.54 -4.99
N LEU A 54 -16.98 9.66 -5.09
CA LEU A 54 -15.98 10.04 -4.08
C LEU A 54 -16.65 10.27 -2.72
N ALA A 55 -17.76 11.01 -2.70
CA ALA A 55 -18.47 11.38 -1.47
C ALA A 55 -18.95 10.17 -0.66
N VAL A 56 -19.21 9.01 -1.29
CA VAL A 56 -19.61 7.77 -0.59
C VAL A 56 -18.58 7.35 0.45
N PHE A 57 -17.29 7.58 0.20
CA PHE A 57 -16.22 7.19 1.12
C PHE A 57 -16.15 8.07 2.38
N ASP A 58 -16.75 9.25 2.35
CA ASP A 58 -16.77 10.19 3.49
C ASP A 58 -18.08 10.11 4.29
N THR A 59 -19.08 9.37 3.81
CA THR A 59 -20.40 9.30 4.44
C THR A 59 -20.65 7.94 5.10
N GLU A 60 -21.05 7.95 6.37
CA GLU A 60 -21.50 6.73 7.08
C GLU A 60 -22.98 6.37 6.77
N LYS A 61 -23.64 7.10 5.87
CA LYS A 61 -25.06 6.93 5.53
C LYS A 61 -25.22 6.41 4.11
N ALA A 62 -26.33 5.70 3.87
CA ALA A 62 -26.71 5.27 2.53
C ALA A 62 -26.85 6.47 1.60
N SER A 63 -26.33 6.33 0.39
CA SER A 63 -26.40 7.33 -0.68
C SER A 63 -27.23 6.79 -1.84
N ASP A 64 -28.14 7.61 -2.36
CA ASP A 64 -28.90 7.29 -3.58
C ASP A 64 -28.04 7.60 -4.81
N LEU A 65 -27.24 6.60 -5.20
CA LEU A 65 -26.46 6.61 -6.43
C LEU A 65 -27.34 6.18 -7.62
N THR A 66 -27.10 6.80 -8.76
CA THR A 66 -27.62 6.36 -10.06
C THR A 66 -26.97 5.03 -10.48
N LYS A 67 -27.53 4.39 -11.52
CA LYS A 67 -26.96 3.13 -12.03
C LYS A 67 -25.55 3.34 -12.57
N GLU A 68 -25.31 4.46 -13.24
CA GLU A 68 -24.01 4.86 -13.79
C GLU A 68 -23.00 5.12 -12.66
N GLU A 69 -23.40 5.83 -11.60
CA GLU A 69 -22.56 6.06 -10.42
C GLU A 69 -22.26 4.77 -9.66
N CYS A 70 -23.21 3.83 -9.56
CA CYS A 70 -22.95 2.50 -9.00
C CYS A 70 -21.92 1.72 -9.82
N GLN A 71 -21.97 1.79 -11.14
CA GLN A 71 -20.98 1.15 -12.01
C GLN A 71 -19.60 1.79 -11.85
N ALA A 72 -19.53 3.12 -11.80
CA ALA A 72 -18.30 3.84 -11.51
C ALA A 72 -17.72 3.51 -10.13
N LEU A 73 -18.57 3.35 -9.11
CA LEU A 73 -18.14 2.91 -7.78
C LEU A 73 -17.53 1.50 -7.80
N ILE A 74 -18.14 0.56 -8.53
CA ILE A 74 -17.58 -0.80 -8.70
C ILE A 74 -16.19 -0.72 -9.32
N GLU A 75 -16.04 0.05 -10.40
CA GLU A 75 -14.74 0.24 -11.06
C GLU A 75 -13.69 0.84 -10.12
N VAL A 76 -14.05 1.86 -9.32
CA VAL A 76 -13.14 2.42 -8.30
C VAL A 76 -12.73 1.36 -7.28
N LEU A 77 -13.64 0.49 -6.83
CA LEU A 77 -13.32 -0.55 -5.86
C LEU A 77 -12.39 -1.62 -6.46
N GLU A 78 -12.59 -1.99 -7.73
CA GLU A 78 -11.68 -2.89 -8.45
C GLU A 78 -10.28 -2.29 -8.59
N LEU A 79 -10.19 -1.02 -8.99
CA LEU A 79 -8.91 -0.30 -9.11
C LEU A 79 -8.21 -0.13 -7.74
N LYS A 80 -8.97 0.11 -6.66
CA LYS A 80 -8.40 0.15 -5.29
C LYS A 80 -7.86 -1.19 -4.83
N ASN A 81 -8.52 -2.29 -5.19
CA ASN A 81 -7.98 -3.64 -4.94
C ASN A 81 -6.68 -3.85 -5.70
N GLU A 82 -6.61 -3.41 -6.96
CA GLU A 82 -5.37 -3.48 -7.76
C GLU A 82 -4.23 -2.67 -7.10
N LEU A 83 -4.48 -1.44 -6.63
CA LEU A 83 -3.49 -0.67 -5.87
C LEU A 83 -3.02 -1.43 -4.62
N THR A 84 -3.97 -2.01 -3.87
CA THR A 84 -3.65 -2.77 -2.66
C THR A 84 -2.76 -3.97 -2.97
N ASP A 85 -3.03 -4.70 -4.06
CA ASP A 85 -2.21 -5.83 -4.49
C ASP A 85 -0.78 -5.38 -4.83
N MET A 86 -0.61 -4.24 -5.52
CA MET A 86 0.70 -3.67 -5.82
C MET A 86 1.46 -3.23 -4.56
N GLU A 87 0.77 -2.61 -3.60
CA GLU A 87 1.34 -2.22 -2.31
C GLU A 87 1.81 -3.45 -1.51
N MET A 88 0.97 -4.49 -1.43
CA MET A 88 1.31 -5.74 -0.74
C MET A 88 2.53 -6.41 -1.37
N GLN A 89 2.60 -6.49 -2.69
CA GLN A 89 3.78 -7.01 -3.39
C GLN A 89 5.04 -6.20 -3.07
N THR A 90 4.92 -4.87 -3.05
CA THR A 90 6.03 -3.96 -2.76
C THR A 90 6.55 -4.16 -1.34
N VAL A 91 5.65 -4.26 -0.36
CA VAL A 91 6.00 -4.53 1.05
C VAL A 91 6.61 -5.91 1.21
N TYR A 92 6.06 -6.94 0.54
CA TYR A 92 6.61 -8.29 0.56
C TYR A 92 8.06 -8.31 0.07
N PHE A 93 8.33 -7.75 -1.10
CA PHE A 93 9.70 -7.68 -1.63
C PHE A 93 10.61 -6.84 -0.76
N ARG A 94 10.10 -5.75 -0.17
CA ARG A 94 10.88 -4.95 0.76
C ARG A 94 11.34 -5.76 1.98
N GLY A 95 10.44 -6.55 2.56
CA GLY A 95 10.77 -7.48 3.64
C GLY A 95 11.86 -8.49 3.24
N CYS A 96 11.82 -9.01 2.00
CA CYS A 96 12.88 -9.87 1.49
C CYS A 96 14.24 -9.14 1.40
N TYR A 97 14.28 -7.91 0.89
CA TYR A 97 15.51 -7.11 0.84
C TYR A 97 16.08 -6.82 2.22
N ASP A 98 15.22 -6.45 3.17
CA ASP A 98 15.62 -6.19 4.54
C ASP A 98 16.18 -7.46 5.21
N GLY A 99 15.54 -8.61 4.96
CA GLY A 99 16.02 -9.93 5.42
C GLY A 99 17.41 -10.28 4.87
N VAL A 100 17.64 -10.12 3.57
CA VAL A 100 18.97 -10.33 2.97
C VAL A 100 19.99 -9.35 3.57
N GLY A 101 19.63 -8.09 3.75
CA GLY A 101 20.48 -7.08 4.38
C GLY A 101 20.85 -7.44 5.82
N TYR A 102 19.90 -7.98 6.58
CA TYR A 102 20.11 -8.46 7.94
C TYR A 102 21.10 -9.63 7.98
N LEU A 103 20.89 -10.65 7.15
CA LEU A 103 21.77 -11.83 7.10
C LEU A 103 23.22 -11.47 6.75
N LYS A 104 23.42 -10.53 5.81
CA LYS A 104 24.76 -10.01 5.48
C LYS A 104 25.40 -9.29 6.67
N LYS A 105 24.65 -8.44 7.38
CA LYS A 105 25.17 -7.74 8.58
C LYS A 105 25.52 -8.70 9.72
N ALA A 106 24.80 -9.81 9.82
CA ALA A 106 25.07 -10.86 10.79
C ALA A 106 26.25 -11.77 10.42
N GLY A 107 26.85 -11.61 9.22
CA GLY A 107 27.93 -12.48 8.74
C GLY A 107 27.50 -13.90 8.37
N ILE A 108 26.19 -14.11 8.11
CA ILE A 108 25.63 -15.39 7.70
C ILE A 108 25.72 -15.58 6.17
N LEU A 109 25.60 -14.47 5.41
CA LEU A 109 25.70 -14.40 3.95
C LEU A 109 26.86 -13.50 3.51
#